data_AF-A0A9X1DS57-F1
#
_entry.id   AF-A0A9X1DS57-F1
#
_cell.length_a   1.000
_cell.length_b   1.000
_cell.length_c   1.000
_cell.angle_alpha   90.00
_cell.angle_beta   90.00
_cell.angle_gamma   90.00
#
_symmetry.space_group_name_H-M   'P 1'
#
loop_
_entity.id
_entity.type
_entity.pdbx_description
1 polymer ?
#
loop_
_entity_poly.entity_id
_entity_poly.type
_entity_poly.pdbx_seq_one_letter_code
_entity_poly.pdbx_strand_id
1 'polypeptide(L)'
;MTCTIKGLTQPICLTLIYNLSSRLLVDSFIDCGNCELGASLDPDNRNLTIRVPLTIGGEVTFTDNLQSGCVTTLVELTKQSKKKEK
;
A
#
# COMPACT_ATOMS: atom_id res chain seq x y z
N MET A 1 12.86 -16.94 25.51
CA MET A 1 11.96 -17.46 24.47
C MET A 1 11.64 -16.37 23.46
N THR A 2 12.12 -16.53 22.23
CA THR A 2 11.69 -15.74 21.07
C THR A 2 10.32 -16.22 20.57
N CYS A 3 9.36 -15.31 20.41
CA CYS A 3 8.04 -15.60 19.87
C CYS A 3 7.89 -14.93 18.50
N THR A 4 7.60 -15.71 17.46
CA THR A 4 7.39 -15.18 16.10
C THR A 4 5.93 -15.34 15.71
N ILE A 5 5.24 -14.21 15.49
CA ILE A 5 3.88 -14.17 14.95
C ILE A 5 4.00 -14.01 13.44
N LYS A 6 3.51 -15.01 12.71
CA LYS A 6 3.51 -15.03 11.24
C LYS A 6 2.12 -14.78 10.68
N GLY A 7 2.05 -14.26 9.45
CA GLY A 7 0.80 -14.09 8.73
C GLY A 7 0.00 -12.85 9.13
N LEU A 8 0.64 -11.82 9.68
CA LEU A 8 0.01 -10.51 9.86
C LEU A 8 -0.19 -9.91 8.48
N THR A 9 -1.44 -9.69 8.07
CA THR A 9 -1.74 -9.00 6.81
C THR A 9 -2.42 -7.67 7.11
N GLN A 10 -1.99 -6.63 6.41
CA GLN A 10 -2.57 -5.30 6.53
C GLN A 10 -2.79 -4.71 5.13
N PRO A 11 -4.01 -4.25 4.82
CA PRO A 11 -4.25 -3.49 3.61
C PRO A 11 -3.65 -2.09 3.75
N ILE A 12 -3.00 -1.64 2.68
CA ILE A 12 -2.41 -0.32 2.53
C ILE A 12 -2.74 0.23 1.15
N CYS A 13 -2.56 1.53 1.00
CA CYS A 13 -2.85 2.26 -0.22
C CYS A 13 -1.66 3.09 -0.64
N LEU A 14 -1.05 2.68 -1.74
CA LEU A 14 -0.01 3.45 -2.38
C LEU A 14 -0.66 4.52 -3.25
N THR A 15 -0.38 5.78 -2.96
CA THR A 15 -0.76 6.91 -3.79
C THR A 15 0.48 7.45 -4.49
N LEU A 16 0.41 7.59 -5.81
CA LEU A 16 1.46 8.16 -6.65
C LEU A 16 0.89 9.40 -7.35
N ILE A 17 1.57 10.54 -7.23
CA ILE A 17 1.20 11.77 -7.90
C ILE A 17 2.27 12.09 -8.94
N TYR A 18 1.94 11.98 -10.21
CA TYR A 18 2.82 12.28 -11.34
C TYR A 18 2.39 13.55 -12.03
N ASN A 19 3.30 14.48 -12.29
CA ASN A 19 2.99 15.60 -13.15
C ASN A 19 3.26 15.22 -14.61
N LEU A 20 2.23 15.22 -15.44
CA LEU A 20 2.33 14.77 -16.83
C LEU A 20 3.11 15.71 -17.74
N SER A 21 3.23 16.99 -17.39
CA SER A 21 3.99 17.95 -18.19
C SER A 21 5.48 17.88 -17.94
N SER A 22 5.88 17.85 -16.68
CA SER A 22 7.29 17.67 -16.30
C SER A 22 7.75 16.22 -16.39
N ARG A 23 6.81 15.25 -16.41
CA ARG A 23 7.06 13.80 -16.38
C ARG A 23 7.79 13.35 -15.11
N LEU A 24 7.63 14.11 -14.02
CA LEU A 24 8.23 13.84 -12.73
C LEU A 24 7.19 13.32 -11.75
N LEU A 25 7.64 12.44 -10.85
CA LEU A 25 6.89 12.08 -9.65
C LEU A 25 6.93 13.30 -8.72
N VAL A 26 5.76 13.84 -8.43
CA VAL A 26 5.58 14.97 -7.51
C VAL A 26 5.61 14.46 -6.08
N ASP A 27 4.89 13.37 -5.82
CA ASP A 27 4.78 12.79 -4.49
C ASP A 27 4.43 11.31 -4.55
N SER A 28 4.80 10.57 -3.50
CA SER A 28 4.40 9.20 -3.28
C SER A 28 4.31 8.90 -1.80
N PHE A 29 3.19 8.36 -1.36
CA PHE A 29 2.97 8.00 0.03
C PHE A 29 2.11 6.75 0.16
N ILE A 30 2.17 6.16 1.35
CA ILE A 30 1.44 4.96 1.71
C ILE A 30 0.54 5.29 2.89
N ASP A 31 -0.76 5.04 2.72
CA ASP A 31 -1.74 5.13 3.79
C ASP A 31 -2.15 3.73 4.25
N CYS A 32 -2.43 3.59 5.54
CA CYS A 32 -3.02 2.36 6.08
C CYS A 32 -4.52 2.32 5.78
N GLY A 33 -5.02 1.18 5.30
CA GLY A 33 -6.44 0.96 5.07
C GLY A 33 -6.76 0.46 3.67
N ASN A 34 -8.06 0.34 3.38
CA ASN A 34 -8.56 -0.08 2.08
C ASN A 34 -8.77 1.14 1.17
N CYS A 35 -8.39 1.02 -0.09
CA CYS A 35 -8.75 1.96 -1.15
C CYS A 35 -9.12 1.20 -2.41
N GLU A 36 -9.65 1.94 -3.37
CA GLU A 36 -9.92 1.41 -4.70
C GLU A 36 -8.79 1.69 -5.67
N LEU A 37 -8.54 0.72 -6.55
CA LEU A 37 -7.64 0.92 -7.67
C LEU A 37 -8.24 2.00 -8.55
N GLY A 38 -7.56 3.11 -8.70
CA GLY A 38 -8.10 4.25 -9.42
C GLY A 38 -7.00 5.16 -9.93
N ALA A 39 -7.33 5.89 -10.98
CA ALA A 39 -6.51 6.98 -11.50
C ALA A 39 -7.40 8.22 -11.64
N SER A 40 -6.89 9.35 -11.18
CA SER A 40 -7.54 10.65 -11.28
C SER A 40 -6.57 11.64 -11.90
N LEU A 41 -7.06 12.47 -12.83
CA LEU A 41 -6.26 13.50 -13.47
C LEU A 41 -6.79 14.87 -13.05
N ASP A 42 -5.91 15.67 -12.44
CA ASP A 42 -6.10 17.10 -12.24
C ASP A 42 -5.67 17.84 -13.52
N PRO A 43 -6.59 18.43 -14.29
CA PRO A 43 -6.26 19.09 -15.55
C PRO A 43 -5.57 20.46 -15.36
N ASP A 44 -5.78 21.13 -14.23
CA ASP A 44 -5.23 22.45 -13.95
C ASP A 44 -3.73 22.34 -13.62
N ASN A 45 -3.39 21.39 -12.76
CA ASN A 45 -2.01 21.10 -12.37
C ASN A 45 -1.35 20.06 -13.28
N ARG A 46 -2.12 19.38 -14.13
CA ARG A 46 -1.70 18.25 -14.97
C ARG A 46 -1.10 17.11 -14.14
N ASN A 47 -1.63 16.91 -12.94
CA ASN A 47 -1.20 15.88 -12.01
C ASN A 47 -2.08 14.64 -12.16
N LEU A 48 -1.46 13.51 -12.51
CA LEU A 48 -2.04 12.18 -12.52
C LEU A 48 -1.82 11.53 -11.15
N THR A 49 -2.90 11.36 -10.40
CA THR A 49 -2.91 10.64 -9.13
C THR A 49 -3.34 9.20 -9.35
N ILE A 50 -2.47 8.23 -9.06
CA ILE A 50 -2.74 6.80 -9.16
C ILE A 50 -2.83 6.25 -7.74
N ARG A 51 -3.93 5.56 -7.42
CA ARG A 51 -4.13 4.85 -6.17
C ARG A 51 -4.10 3.36 -6.42
N VAL A 52 -3.23 2.66 -5.69
CA VAL A 52 -3.01 1.22 -5.82
C VAL A 52 -3.24 0.56 -4.47
N PRO A 53 -4.26 -0.31 -4.35
CA PRO A 53 -4.49 -1.06 -3.13
C PRO A 53 -3.53 -2.25 -3.07
N LEU A 54 -2.74 -2.31 -2.00
CA LEU A 54 -1.77 -3.36 -1.73
C LEU A 54 -2.08 -4.01 -0.39
N THR A 55 -1.89 -5.32 -0.29
CA THR A 55 -1.89 -6.04 0.96
C THR A 55 -0.44 -6.35 1.29
N ILE A 56 0.05 -5.83 2.41
CA ILE A 56 1.35 -6.19 2.94
C ILE A 56 1.18 -7.28 3.99
N GLY A 57 2.01 -8.31 3.91
CA GLY A 57 2.16 -9.30 4.95
C GLY A 57 3.45 -9.05 5.72
N GLY A 58 3.42 -9.28 7.02
CA GLY A 58 4.58 -9.16 7.90
C GLY A 58 4.68 -10.30 8.90
N GLU A 59 5.89 -10.47 9.41
CA GLU A 59 6.17 -11.28 10.57
C GLU A 59 6.70 -10.39 11.69
N VAL A 60 6.18 -10.58 12.91
CA VAL A 60 6.66 -9.87 14.10
C VAL A 60 7.39 -10.87 14.98
N THR A 61 8.66 -10.60 15.26
CA THR A 61 9.46 -11.40 16.20
C THR A 61 9.66 -10.63 17.49
N PHE A 62 9.25 -11.22 18.61
CA PHE A 62 9.50 -10.74 19.96
C PHE A 62 10.70 -11.48 20.54
N THR A 63 11.67 -10.74 21.07
CA THR A 63 12.85 -11.27 21.74
C THR A 63 12.74 -11.11 23.26
N ASP A 64 13.59 -11.84 24.01
CA ASP A 64 13.60 -11.82 25.49
C ASP A 64 13.85 -10.43 26.10
N ASN A 65 14.36 -9.48 25.32
CA ASN A 65 14.60 -8.10 25.74
C ASN A 65 13.44 -7.16 25.38
N LEU A 66 12.22 -7.69 25.11
CA LEU A 66 11.04 -6.93 24.67
C LEU A 66 11.22 -6.11 23.38
N GLN A 67 12.30 -6.33 22.64
CA GLN A 67 12.48 -5.74 21.32
C GLN A 67 11.64 -6.51 20.31
N SER A 68 10.77 -5.79 19.60
CA SER A 68 9.96 -6.29 18.51
C SER A 68 10.53 -5.83 17.16
N GLY A 69 10.80 -6.80 16.28
CA GLY A 69 11.16 -6.54 14.89
C GLY A 69 9.99 -6.90 13.99
N CYS A 70 9.55 -5.96 13.14
CA CYS A 70 8.57 -6.23 12.09
C CYS A 70 9.29 -6.29 10.75
N VAL A 71 9.14 -7.41 10.05
CA VAL A 71 9.71 -7.60 8.71
C VAL A 71 8.57 -7.83 7.74
N THR A 72 8.54 -7.05 6.66
CA THR A 72 7.61 -7.26 5.55
C THR A 72 7.99 -8.53 4.81
N THR A 73 7.10 -9.52 4.79
CA THR A 73 7.33 -10.84 4.18
C THR A 73 6.50 -11.06 2.93
N LEU A 74 5.49 -10.22 2.68
CA LEU A 74 4.61 -10.32 1.51
C LEU A 74 4.16 -8.94 1.04
N VAL A 75 4.09 -8.74 -0.28
CA VAL A 75 3.46 -7.57 -0.90
C VAL A 75 2.64 -8.07 -2.08
N GLU A 76 1.32 -7.94 -2.00
CA GLU A 76 0.40 -8.38 -3.05
C GLU A 76 -0.58 -7.27 -3.42
N LEU A 77 -1.07 -7.26 -4.66
CA LEU A 77 -2.20 -6.40 -5.04
C LEU A 77 -3.46 -6.90 -4.35
N THR A 78 -4.15 -6.01 -3.62
CA THR A 78 -5.42 -6.38 -2.99
C THR A 78 -6.43 -6.70 -4.09
N LYS A 79 -6.92 -7.94 -4.12
CA LYS A 79 -7.91 -8.39 -5.11
C LYS A 79 -9.18 -7.57 -4.98
N GLN A 80 -9.42 -6.67 -5.94
CA GLN A 80 -10.68 -5.97 -6.07
C GLN A 80 -11.70 -6.91 -6.69
N SER A 81 -12.72 -7.32 -5.92
CA SER A 81 -13.87 -8.02 -6.46
C SER A 81 -14.58 -7.12 -7.46
N LYS A 82 -14.34 -7.32 -8.76
CA LYS A 82 -15.14 -6.71 -9.82
C LYS A 82 -16.60 -7.09 -9.58
N LYS A 83 -17.40 -6.15 -9.07
CA LYS A 83 -18.85 -6.28 -9.04
C LYS A 83 -19.29 -6.32 -10.51
N LYS A 84 -19.57 -7.52 -11.03
CA LYS A 84 -20.25 -7.70 -12.32
C LYS A 84 -21.64 -7.09 -12.14
N GLU A 85 -21.82 -5.89 -12.69
CA GLU A 85 -23.15 -5.32 -12.91
C GLU A 85 -23.90 -6.28 -13.85
N LYS A 86 -25.11 -6.68 -13.45
CA LYS A 86 -25.95 -7.68 -14.10
C LYS A 86 -27.10 -6.98 -14.81
#